data_AF-A0A257RZL6-F1
#
_entry.id   AF-A0A257RZL6-F1
#
_cell.length_a   1.000
_cell.length_b   1.000
_cell.length_c   1.000
_cell.angle_alpha   90.00
_cell.angle_beta   90.00
_cell.angle_gamma   90.00
#
_symmetry.space_group_name_H-M   'P 1'
#
loop_
_entity.id
_entity.type
_entity.pdbx_description
1 polymer ?
#
loop_
_entity_poly.entity_id
_entity_poly.type
_entity_poly.pdbx_seq_one_letter_code
_entity_poly.pdbx_strand_id
1 'polypeptide(L)'
;MTMPPLRGLCAEWGRMSRTERDRAYDNSSAVPESPTLNEARIAASREYRARHAEALDLRYGPRERNLWDIYPAGTADAPCLVFIHGGYWQRNRREDFACLAEGVRAHGWSCALPGYTLA
;
A
#
# COMPACT_ATOMS: atom_id res chain seq x y z
N MET A 1 -26.69 -7.22 31.10
CA MET A 1 -25.65 -6.23 30.76
C MET A 1 -26.00 -5.66 29.40
N THR A 2 -26.66 -4.50 29.36
CA THR A 2 -27.15 -3.84 28.14
C THR A 2 -26.00 -3.10 27.47
N MET A 3 -25.71 -3.38 26.20
CA MET A 3 -24.75 -2.58 25.43
C MET A 3 -25.29 -1.15 25.28
N PRO A 4 -24.48 -0.11 25.49
CA PRO A 4 -24.89 1.25 25.23
C PRO A 4 -25.15 1.46 23.73
N PRO A 5 -26.10 2.33 23.35
CA PRO A 5 -26.42 2.56 21.94
C PRO A 5 -25.22 3.16 21.21
N LEU A 6 -24.99 2.75 19.96
CA LEU A 6 -24.00 3.30 19.02
C LEU A 6 -24.33 4.76 18.58
N ARG A 7 -24.88 5.58 19.46
CA ARG A 7 -25.15 7.01 19.23
C ARG A 7 -23.90 7.81 19.64
N GLY A 8 -22.98 8.02 18.72
CA GLY A 8 -21.81 8.88 18.97
C GLY A 8 -21.13 9.33 17.68
N LEU A 9 -20.53 8.41 16.95
CA LEU A 9 -19.58 8.72 15.89
C LEU A 9 -20.19 9.45 14.66
N CYS A 10 -21.35 9.00 14.15
CA CYS A 10 -21.96 9.65 12.97
C CYS A 10 -22.54 11.04 13.27
N ALA A 11 -23.06 11.27 14.48
CA ALA A 11 -23.62 12.56 14.85
C ALA A 11 -22.51 13.62 15.01
N GLU A 12 -21.31 13.19 15.42
CA GLU A 12 -20.14 14.03 15.61
C GLU A 12 -19.52 14.46 14.29
N TRP A 13 -19.42 13.56 13.30
CA TRP A 13 -18.89 13.89 11.96
C TRP A 13 -19.63 15.04 11.26
N GLY A 14 -20.96 15.06 11.34
CA GLY A 14 -21.79 16.10 10.73
C GLY A 14 -21.66 17.49 11.40
N ARG A 15 -21.15 17.55 12.63
CA ARG A 15 -20.95 18.78 13.40
C ARG A 15 -19.51 19.31 13.34
N MET A 16 -18.56 18.49 12.93
CA MET A 16 -17.17 18.92 12.77
C MET A 16 -17.05 20.01 11.70
N SER A 17 -16.28 21.04 12.03
CA SER A 17 -15.81 22.03 11.06
C SER A 17 -15.05 21.37 9.91
N ARG A 18 -14.83 22.13 8.83
CA ARG A 18 -13.98 21.68 7.73
C ARG A 18 -12.58 21.29 8.25
N THR A 19 -11.97 22.16 9.03
CA THR A 19 -10.62 21.96 9.60
C THR A 19 -10.51 20.69 10.43
N GLU A 20 -11.50 20.40 11.27
CA GLU A 20 -11.49 19.17 12.09
C GLU A 20 -11.59 17.92 11.22
N ARG A 21 -12.41 17.96 10.16
CA ARG A 21 -12.54 16.84 9.22
C ARG A 21 -11.29 16.65 8.37
N ASP A 22 -10.66 17.74 7.95
CA ASP A 22 -9.41 17.69 7.20
C ASP A 22 -8.30 17.07 8.05
N ARG A 23 -8.20 17.47 9.33
CA ARG A 23 -7.27 16.86 10.29
C ARG A 23 -7.55 15.37 10.51
N ALA A 24 -8.81 14.95 10.56
CA ALA A 24 -9.18 13.54 10.73
C ALA A 24 -8.77 12.64 9.55
N TYR A 25 -8.58 13.21 8.35
CA TYR A 25 -8.11 12.50 7.16
C TYR A 25 -6.60 12.70 6.89
N ASP A 26 -5.93 13.56 7.65
CA ASP A 26 -4.50 13.81 7.48
C ASP A 26 -3.65 12.84 8.32
N ASN A 27 -3.52 11.62 7.81
CA ASN A 27 -2.66 10.60 8.41
C ASN A 27 -1.18 11.02 8.44
N SER A 28 -0.73 11.89 7.52
CA SER A 28 0.66 12.33 7.45
C SER A 28 1.00 13.22 8.63
N SER A 29 0.12 14.18 8.94
CA SER A 29 0.30 15.05 10.11
C SER A 29 -0.03 14.35 11.44
N ALA A 30 -0.81 13.28 11.41
CA ALA A 30 -1.14 12.48 12.60
C ALA A 30 0.04 11.63 13.10
N VAL A 31 1.00 11.30 12.24
CA VAL A 31 2.19 10.51 12.56
C VAL A 31 3.43 11.31 12.15
N PRO A 32 4.08 12.03 13.09
CA PRO A 32 5.21 12.93 12.80
C PRO A 32 6.36 12.27 12.01
N GLU A 33 6.59 10.98 12.23
CA GLU A 33 7.65 10.19 11.59
C GLU A 33 7.29 9.68 10.19
N SER A 34 6.07 9.95 9.70
CA SER A 34 5.61 9.50 8.37
C SER A 34 6.61 9.76 7.24
N PRO A 35 7.25 10.95 7.13
CA PRO A 35 8.22 11.20 6.07
C PRO A 35 9.41 10.23 6.13
N THR A 36 10.03 10.09 7.30
CA THR A 36 11.19 9.22 7.51
C THR A 36 10.86 7.75 7.28
N LEU A 37 9.70 7.28 7.76
CA LEU A 37 9.25 5.90 7.54
C LEU A 37 9.00 5.62 6.05
N ASN A 38 8.45 6.59 5.32
CA ASN A 38 8.24 6.47 3.88
C ASN A 38 9.57 6.43 3.12
N GLU A 39 10.52 7.30 3.46
CA GLU A 39 11.85 7.31 2.85
C GLU A 39 12.59 5.98 3.07
N ALA A 40 12.58 5.47 4.30
CA ALA A 40 13.18 4.18 4.64
C ALA A 40 12.55 3.03 3.83
N ARG A 41 11.21 2.99 3.74
CA ARG A 41 10.50 1.99 2.93
C ARG A 41 10.83 2.09 1.44
N ILE A 42 10.91 3.31 0.89
CA ILE A 42 11.24 3.54 -0.52
C ILE A 42 12.67 3.07 -0.82
N ALA A 43 13.63 3.38 0.06
CA ALA A 43 15.01 2.93 -0.06
C ALA A 43 15.11 1.39 -0.04
N ALA A 44 14.51 0.76 0.97
CA ALA A 44 14.48 -0.71 1.08
C ALA A 44 13.79 -1.36 -0.13
N SER A 45 12.72 -0.75 -0.64
CA SER A 45 12.01 -1.25 -1.82
C SER A 45 12.84 -1.14 -3.09
N ARG A 46 13.56 -0.03 -3.27
CA ARG A 46 14.52 0.11 -4.39
C ARG A 46 15.58 -0.98 -4.36
N GLU A 47 16.18 -1.24 -3.21
CA GLU A 47 17.20 -2.28 -3.04
C GLU A 47 16.62 -3.69 -3.26
N TYR A 48 15.44 -3.97 -2.69
CA TYR A 48 14.79 -5.27 -2.86
C TYR A 48 14.44 -5.52 -4.33
N ARG A 49 13.88 -4.50 -5.01
CA ARG A 49 13.55 -4.55 -6.43
C ARG A 49 14.77 -4.80 -7.30
N ALA A 50 15.89 -4.13 -7.02
CA ALA A 50 17.13 -4.32 -7.77
C ALA A 50 17.70 -5.75 -7.64
N ARG A 51 17.51 -6.39 -6.48
CA ARG A 51 17.94 -7.77 -6.22
C ARG A 51 17.02 -8.85 -6.81
N HIS A 52 15.77 -8.50 -7.13
CA HIS A 52 14.74 -9.44 -7.57
C HIS A 52 14.06 -8.93 -8.85
N ALA A 53 14.82 -8.95 -9.95
CA ALA A 53 14.41 -8.36 -11.21
C ALA A 53 13.76 -9.34 -12.19
N GLU A 54 13.36 -10.54 -11.74
CA GLU A 54 12.97 -11.64 -12.62
C GLU A 54 11.64 -11.39 -13.36
N ALA A 55 10.68 -10.73 -12.72
CA ALA A 55 9.32 -10.56 -13.24
C ALA A 55 8.74 -9.18 -12.89
N LEU A 56 9.40 -8.14 -13.37
CA LEU A 56 9.05 -6.75 -13.14
C LEU A 56 8.37 -6.10 -14.35
N ASP A 57 7.61 -5.03 -14.10
CA ASP A 57 7.03 -4.18 -15.15
C ASP A 57 6.14 -4.92 -16.16
N LEU A 58 5.44 -5.96 -15.71
CA LEU A 58 4.58 -6.79 -16.56
C LEU A 58 3.25 -6.09 -16.86
N ARG A 59 3.03 -5.74 -18.12
CA ARG A 59 1.86 -4.96 -18.54
C ARG A 59 0.56 -5.76 -18.47
N TYR A 60 -0.46 -5.20 -17.82
CA TYR A 60 -1.82 -5.76 -17.80
C TYR A 60 -2.88 -4.86 -18.47
N GLY A 61 -2.49 -3.64 -18.84
CA GLY A 61 -3.40 -2.68 -19.46
C GLY A 61 -2.67 -1.61 -20.26
N PRO A 62 -3.43 -0.81 -21.02
CA PRO A 62 -2.85 0.13 -21.99
C PRO A 62 -2.24 1.35 -21.33
N ARG A 63 -2.60 1.69 -20.08
CA ARG A 63 -2.11 2.91 -19.44
C ARG A 63 -0.72 2.69 -18.84
N GLU A 64 0.02 3.78 -18.72
CA GLU A 64 1.41 3.78 -18.22
C GLU A 64 1.59 2.96 -16.94
N ARG A 65 0.70 3.16 -15.96
CA ARG A 65 0.75 2.54 -14.64
C ARG A 65 0.12 1.15 -14.55
N ASN A 66 -0.43 0.60 -15.65
CA ASN A 66 -1.03 -0.73 -15.66
C ASN A 66 0.04 -1.82 -15.81
N LEU A 67 0.85 -1.96 -14.77
CA LEU A 67 1.98 -2.87 -14.70
C LEU A 67 1.93 -3.67 -13.39
N TRP A 68 2.42 -4.90 -13.42
CA TRP A 68 2.66 -5.75 -12.26
C TRP A 68 4.16 -5.84 -11.99
N ASP A 69 4.52 -5.86 -10.72
CA ASP A 69 5.75 -6.50 -10.25
C ASP A 69 5.37 -7.80 -9.56
N ILE A 70 5.96 -8.92 -9.99
CA ILE A 70 5.73 -10.24 -9.42
C ILE A 70 7.06 -10.73 -8.85
N TYR A 71 7.05 -11.09 -7.57
CA TYR A 71 8.16 -11.70 -6.88
C TYR A 71 7.77 -13.17 -6.61
N PRO A 72 8.18 -14.11 -7.48
CA PRO A 72 7.74 -15.49 -7.40
C PRO A 72 8.30 -16.22 -6.18
N ALA A 73 7.53 -17.19 -5.67
CA ALA A 73 8.00 -18.19 -4.72
C ALA A 73 8.99 -19.16 -5.39
N GLY A 74 9.56 -20.07 -4.60
CA GLY A 74 10.41 -21.15 -5.11
C GLY A 74 9.66 -22.23 -5.90
N THR A 75 8.33 -22.31 -5.79
CA THR A 75 7.50 -23.30 -6.50
C THR A 75 6.36 -22.63 -7.25
N ALA A 76 5.96 -23.23 -8.38
CA ALA A 76 4.95 -22.67 -9.27
C ALA A 76 3.50 -22.79 -8.74
N ASP A 77 3.27 -23.71 -7.80
CA ASP A 77 1.99 -23.99 -7.14
C ASP A 77 1.79 -23.19 -5.84
N ALA A 78 2.78 -22.39 -5.44
CA ALA A 78 2.69 -21.58 -4.24
C ALA A 78 1.54 -20.56 -4.34
N PRO A 79 0.83 -20.28 -3.22
CA PRO A 79 -0.14 -19.20 -3.17
C PRO A 79 0.53 -17.84 -3.44
N CYS A 80 -0.27 -16.89 -3.94
CA CYS A 80 0.19 -15.54 -4.26
C CYS A 80 -0.58 -14.50 -3.44
N LEU A 81 0.15 -13.67 -2.69
CA LEU A 81 -0.42 -12.49 -2.04
C LEU A 81 -0.35 -11.29 -3.00
N VAL A 82 -1.49 -10.64 -3.22
CA VAL A 82 -1.58 -9.42 -4.02
C VAL A 82 -1.64 -8.20 -3.08
N PHE A 83 -0.63 -7.34 -3.12
CA PHE A 83 -0.57 -6.12 -2.33
C PHE A 83 -0.93 -4.90 -3.17
N ILE A 84 -2.04 -4.23 -2.84
CA ILE A 84 -2.50 -3.01 -3.51
C ILE A 84 -2.10 -1.81 -2.64
N HIS A 85 -1.22 -0.95 -3.16
CA HIS A 85 -0.71 0.18 -2.39
C HIS A 85 -1.81 1.22 -2.09
N GLY A 86 -1.69 1.92 -0.96
CA GLY A 86 -2.53 3.09 -0.63
C GLY A 86 -2.05 4.38 -1.30
N GLY A 87 -2.54 5.52 -0.83
CA GLY A 87 -2.15 6.85 -1.35
C GLY A 87 -3.33 7.72 -1.76
N TYR A 88 -4.50 7.55 -1.14
CA TYR A 88 -5.72 8.30 -1.47
C TYR A 88 -6.09 8.30 -2.96
N TRP A 89 -5.68 7.27 -3.70
CA TRP A 89 -5.81 7.19 -5.17
C TRP A 89 -5.18 8.37 -5.93
N GLN A 90 -4.32 9.15 -5.28
CA GLN A 90 -3.73 10.39 -5.81
C GLN A 90 -2.21 10.37 -5.82
N ARG A 91 -1.58 9.40 -5.13
CA ARG A 91 -0.12 9.30 -5.03
C ARG A 91 0.35 7.87 -4.87
N ASN A 92 1.67 7.74 -4.69
CA ASN A 92 2.43 6.50 -4.58
C ASN A 92 2.54 5.71 -5.89
N ARG A 93 3.35 4.67 -5.88
CA ARG A 93 3.61 3.77 -7.00
C ARG A 93 4.00 2.38 -6.46
N ARG A 94 3.79 1.31 -7.22
CA ARG A 94 4.00 -0.08 -6.75
C ARG A 94 5.44 -0.34 -6.30
N GLU A 95 6.40 0.30 -6.97
CA GLU A 95 7.84 0.10 -6.80
C GLU A 95 8.30 0.57 -5.41
N ASP A 96 7.59 1.52 -4.80
CA ASP A 96 7.89 2.06 -3.47
C ASP A 96 7.55 1.07 -2.34
N PHE A 97 6.94 -0.08 -2.64
CA PHE A 97 6.50 -1.07 -1.66
C PHE A 97 7.12 -2.46 -1.89
N ALA A 98 8.06 -2.60 -2.83
CA ALA A 98 8.68 -3.88 -3.18
C ALA A 98 9.27 -4.64 -1.98
N CYS A 99 9.79 -3.95 -0.96
CA CYS A 99 10.38 -4.62 0.22
C CYS A 99 9.36 -5.45 1.01
N LEU A 100 8.05 -5.18 0.87
CA LEU A 100 7.01 -5.98 1.53
C LEU A 100 6.97 -7.42 1.02
N ALA A 101 7.46 -7.67 -0.20
CA ALA A 101 7.55 -9.01 -0.76
C ALA A 101 8.57 -9.90 -0.02
N GLU A 102 9.52 -9.32 0.72
CA GLU A 102 10.54 -10.08 1.46
C GLU A 102 9.88 -11.01 2.49
N GLY A 103 9.01 -10.46 3.33
CA GLY A 103 8.30 -11.24 4.36
C GLY A 103 7.38 -12.29 3.75
N VAL A 104 6.67 -11.94 2.66
CA VAL A 104 5.77 -12.86 1.95
C VAL A 104 6.55 -14.06 1.38
N ARG A 105 7.68 -13.80 0.71
CA ARG A 105 8.52 -14.84 0.12
C ARG A 105 9.24 -15.69 1.14
N ALA A 106 9.63 -15.11 2.28
CA ALA A 106 10.19 -15.87 3.39
C ALA A 106 9.24 -16.95 3.93
N HIS A 107 7.93 -16.80 3.70
CA HIS A 107 6.91 -17.80 4.05
C HIS A 107 6.53 -18.73 2.88
N GLY A 108 7.27 -18.70 1.77
CA GLY A 108 7.06 -19.57 0.62
C GLY A 108 5.96 -19.12 -0.34
N TRP A 109 5.47 -17.89 -0.23
CA TRP A 109 4.40 -17.35 -1.08
C TRP A 109 4.98 -16.46 -2.17
N SER A 110 4.31 -16.42 -3.32
CA SER A 110 4.57 -15.37 -4.32
C SER A 110 3.97 -14.04 -3.83
N CYS A 111 4.53 -12.92 -4.27
CA CYS A 111 3.99 -11.59 -3.98
C CYS A 111 3.81 -10.81 -5.28
N ALA A 112 2.63 -10.24 -5.51
CA ALA A 112 2.33 -9.44 -6.69
C ALA A 112 1.88 -8.03 -6.28
N LEU A 113 2.48 -7.02 -6.90
CA LEU A 113 2.19 -5.61 -6.65
C LEU A 113 1.70 -4.97 -7.97
N PRO A 114 0.40 -4.66 -8.12
CA PRO A 114 -0.09 -3.93 -9.27
C PRO A 114 0.11 -2.42 -9.09
N GLY A 115 0.48 -1.76 -10.18
CA GLY A 115 0.23 -0.33 -10.35
C GLY A 115 -1.21 -0.07 -10.79
N TYR A 116 -1.72 1.14 -10.54
CA TYR A 116 -3.02 1.60 -11.03
C TYR A 116 -2.96 3.09 -11.34
N THR A 117 -3.88 3.60 -12.17
CA THR A 117 -3.98 5.03 -12.48
C THR A 117 -4.48 5.84 -11.29
N LEU A 118 -4.00 7.07 -11.18
CA LEU A 118 -4.40 8.00 -10.13
C LEU A 118 -5.52 8.93 -10.65
N ALA A 119 -6.26 9.52 -9.70
CA ALA A 119 -7.37 10.45 -9.97
C ALA A 119 -6.89 11.80 -10.52
#